data_AF-A0A699R0Q4-F1
#
_entry.id   AF-A0A699R0Q4-F1
#
_cell.length_a   1.000
_cell.length_b   1.000
_cell.length_c   1.000
_cell.angle_alpha   90.00
_cell.angle_beta   90.00
_cell.angle_gamma   90.00
#
_symmetry.space_group_name_H-M   'P 1'
#
loop_
_entity.id
_entity.type
_entity.pdbx_description
1 polymer ?
#
loop_
_entity_poly.entity_id
_entity_poly.type
_entity_poly.pdbx_seq_one_letter_code
_entity_poly.pdbx_strand_id
1 'polypeptide(L)'
;MQKKKNDVKVRTTLLLSLPDEDQLRFKGLETLEQTFNRLQVIVGQLQFMDVEIEQDDLNQKFLTSLAPEWLMHNILWRNMGDLDIMSLDDLYNHLNIYESEVQKKLEPNSQNMAFISSAKHSSGNEDGNTACVPTASA
;
A
#
# COMPACT_ATOMS: atom_id res chain seq x y z
N MET A 1 -29.09 40.83 4.42
CA MET A 1 -28.03 40.57 3.41
C MET A 1 -26.71 40.36 4.12
N GLN A 2 -26.28 39.11 4.34
CA GLN A 2 -24.96 38.78 4.89
C GLN A 2 -24.40 37.58 4.12
N LYS A 3 -23.71 37.85 3.00
CA LYS A 3 -22.94 36.85 2.25
C LYS A 3 -21.57 37.42 1.96
N LYS A 4 -20.63 37.28 2.90
CA LYS A 4 -19.17 37.36 2.66
C LYS A 4 -18.34 37.09 3.92
N LYS A 5 -18.58 35.96 4.60
CA LYS A 5 -17.63 35.45 5.62
C LYS A 5 -17.45 33.91 5.62
N ASN A 6 -18.15 33.20 4.74
CA ASN A 6 -18.08 31.73 4.68
C ASN A 6 -17.14 31.18 3.60
N ASP A 7 -16.52 32.01 2.75
CA ASP A 7 -15.70 31.47 1.64
C ASP A 7 -14.41 30.80 2.14
N VAL A 8 -13.66 31.43 3.05
CA VAL A 8 -12.43 30.83 3.59
C VAL A 8 -12.76 29.64 4.48
N LYS A 9 -13.81 29.72 5.31
CA LYS A 9 -14.18 28.61 6.20
C LYS A 9 -14.68 27.39 5.43
N VAL A 10 -15.45 27.59 4.36
CA VAL A 10 -15.89 26.49 3.50
C VAL A 10 -14.74 25.94 2.67
N ARG A 11 -13.80 26.78 2.18
CA ARG A 11 -12.56 26.32 1.52
C ARG A 11 -11.64 25.54 2.45
N THR A 12 -11.48 25.96 3.72
CA THR A 12 -10.70 25.21 4.71
C THR A 12 -11.42 23.93 5.17
N THR A 13 -12.75 23.93 5.22
CA THR A 13 -13.55 22.71 5.46
C THR A 13 -13.51 21.77 4.25
N LEU A 14 -13.48 22.27 3.01
CA LEU A 14 -13.33 21.46 1.79
C LEU A 14 -11.94 20.86 1.64
N LEU A 15 -10.87 21.60 2.00
CA LEU A 15 -9.51 21.07 2.09
C LEU A 15 -9.39 19.90 3.09
N LEU A 16 -10.28 19.82 4.08
CA LEU A 16 -10.42 18.69 5.01
C LEU A 16 -11.44 17.63 4.54
N SER A 17 -12.19 17.89 3.47
CA SER A 17 -13.27 17.01 2.98
C SER A 17 -12.77 15.97 1.98
N LEU A 18 -11.64 16.21 1.32
CA LEU A 18 -10.88 15.13 0.70
C LEU A 18 -10.33 14.24 1.82
N PRO A 19 -10.50 12.91 1.75
CA PRO A 19 -9.98 12.03 2.78
C PRO A 19 -8.48 12.31 2.98
N ASP A 20 -8.09 12.50 4.24
CA ASP A 20 -6.69 12.67 4.63
C ASP A 20 -5.81 11.62 3.93
N GLU A 21 -4.54 11.94 3.67
CA GLU A 21 -3.59 10.99 3.09
C GLU A 21 -3.61 9.65 3.83
N ASP A 22 -3.87 9.67 5.14
CA ASP A 22 -4.04 8.49 6.00
C ASP A 22 -5.27 7.62 5.69
N GLN A 23 -6.39 8.21 5.24
CA GLN A 23 -7.59 7.47 4.81
C GLN A 23 -7.41 6.82 3.43
N LEU A 24 -6.63 7.48 2.57
CA LEU A 24 -6.28 6.96 1.25
C LEU A 24 -5.09 6.00 1.30
N ARG A 25 -4.32 6.01 2.39
CA ARG A 25 -3.10 5.23 2.55
C ARG A 25 -3.35 3.74 2.33
N PHE A 26 -2.46 3.16 1.54
CA PHE A 26 -2.40 1.73 1.27
C PHE A 26 -2.50 0.88 2.56
N LYS A 27 -3.40 -0.11 2.57
CA LYS A 27 -3.66 -0.98 3.73
C LYS A 27 -2.92 -2.32 3.70
N GLY A 28 -1.70 -2.36 3.15
CA GLY A 28 -0.79 -3.51 3.26
C GLY A 28 -1.06 -4.66 2.28
N LEU A 29 -2.29 -4.81 1.77
CA LEU A 29 -2.69 -5.91 0.87
C LEU A 29 -3.69 -5.49 -0.22
N GLU A 30 -3.81 -4.19 -0.48
CA GLU A 30 -4.80 -3.70 -1.46
C GLU A 30 -4.27 -3.77 -2.90
N THR A 31 -5.06 -4.33 -3.81
CA THR A 31 -4.74 -4.33 -5.24
C THR A 31 -4.95 -2.95 -5.86
N LEU A 32 -4.46 -2.78 -7.10
CA LEU A 32 -4.72 -1.57 -7.90
C LEU A 32 -6.24 -1.33 -8.03
N GLU A 33 -6.98 -2.38 -8.39
CA GLU A 33 -8.44 -2.35 -8.51
C GLU A 33 -9.14 -1.97 -7.19
N GLN A 34 -8.70 -2.56 -6.06
CA GLN A 34 -9.31 -2.26 -4.75
C GLN A 34 -9.09 -0.80 -4.35
N THR A 35 -7.90 -0.26 -4.63
CA THR A 35 -7.56 1.14 -4.36
C THR A 35 -8.39 2.07 -5.25
N PHE A 36 -8.52 1.73 -6.54
CA PHE A 36 -9.33 2.46 -7.51
C PHE A 36 -10.81 2.50 -7.12
N ASN A 37 -11.39 1.34 -6.78
CA ASN A 37 -12.79 1.24 -6.34
C ASN A 37 -13.06 2.07 -5.08
N ARG A 38 -12.13 2.07 -4.11
CA ARG A 38 -12.26 2.92 -2.92
C ARG A 38 -12.27 4.41 -3.29
N LEU A 39 -11.40 4.82 -4.20
CA LEU A 39 -11.33 6.20 -4.67
C LEU A 39 -12.62 6.60 -5.41
N GLN A 40 -13.16 5.74 -6.27
CA GLN A 40 -14.43 5.99 -6.97
C GLN A 40 -15.60 6.22 -6.00
N VAL A 41 -15.68 5.44 -4.91
CA VAL A 41 -16.70 5.63 -3.87
C VAL A 41 -16.57 7.01 -3.23
N ILE A 42 -15.35 7.45 -2.92
CA ILE A 42 -15.07 8.76 -2.34
C ILE A 42 -15.44 9.88 -3.33
N VAL A 43 -15.03 9.76 -4.59
CA VAL A 43 -15.35 10.72 -5.65
C VAL A 43 -16.87 10.85 -5.80
N GLY A 44 -17.60 9.74 -5.82
CA GLY A 44 -19.07 9.76 -5.90
C GLY A 44 -19.73 10.45 -4.71
N GLN A 45 -19.19 10.27 -3.49
CA GLN A 45 -19.68 10.98 -2.30
C GLN A 45 -19.42 12.49 -2.38
N LEU A 46 -18.24 12.90 -2.84
CA LEU A 46 -17.87 14.31 -2.99
C LEU A 46 -18.70 15.00 -4.08
N GLN A 47 -18.91 14.34 -5.22
CA GLN A 47 -19.80 14.84 -6.29
C GLN A 47 -21.23 15.00 -5.79
N PHE A 48 -21.73 14.07 -4.96
CA PHE A 48 -23.05 14.17 -4.34
C PHE A 48 -23.18 15.39 -3.40
N MET A 49 -22.07 15.84 -2.82
CA MET A 49 -21.99 17.02 -1.96
C MET A 49 -21.72 18.33 -2.72
N ASP A 50 -21.73 18.31 -4.06
CA ASP A 50 -21.41 19.45 -4.94
C ASP A 50 -20.00 20.02 -4.68
N VAL A 51 -19.06 19.13 -4.36
CA VAL A 51 -17.64 19.47 -4.19
C VAL A 51 -16.94 19.40 -5.54
N GLU A 52 -16.37 20.52 -5.97
CA GLU A 52 -15.51 20.58 -7.15
C GLU A 52 -14.19 19.87 -6.86
N ILE A 53 -13.83 18.89 -7.70
CA ILE A 53 -12.62 18.07 -7.57
C ILE A 53 -11.74 18.38 -8.77
N GLU A 54 -10.52 18.83 -8.51
CA GLU A 54 -9.53 19.02 -9.57
C GLU A 54 -9.01 17.64 -10.03
N GLN A 55 -8.99 17.41 -11.34
CA GLN A 55 -8.68 16.10 -11.92
C GLN A 55 -7.23 15.68 -11.65
N ASP A 56 -6.31 16.62 -11.71
CA ASP A 56 -4.90 16.39 -11.37
C ASP A 56 -4.73 16.04 -9.88
N ASP A 57 -5.39 16.75 -8.96
CA ASP A 57 -5.36 16.42 -7.53
C ASP A 57 -5.87 15.00 -7.28
N LEU A 58 -6.97 14.62 -7.92
CA LEU A 58 -7.53 13.27 -7.85
C LEU A 58 -6.54 12.21 -8.37
N ASN A 59 -5.93 12.47 -9.53
CA ASN A 59 -4.94 11.56 -10.12
C ASN A 59 -3.68 11.44 -9.26
N GLN A 60 -3.21 12.55 -8.68
CA GLN A 60 -2.07 12.55 -7.76
C GLN A 60 -2.37 11.76 -6.49
N LYS A 61 -3.57 11.92 -5.92
CA LYS A 61 -4.03 11.16 -4.75
C LYS A 61 -4.16 9.68 -5.06
N PHE A 62 -4.65 9.32 -6.25
CA PHE A 62 -4.67 7.93 -6.69
C PHE A 62 -3.26 7.35 -6.70
N LEU A 63 -2.29 8.00 -7.35
CA LEU A 63 -0.89 7.53 -7.39
C LEU A 63 -0.26 7.42 -5.99
N THR A 64 -0.52 8.38 -5.10
CA THR A 64 0.00 8.35 -3.71
C THR A 64 -0.65 7.25 -2.86
N SER A 65 -1.90 6.88 -3.15
CA SER A 65 -2.63 5.83 -2.43
C SER A 65 -2.18 4.41 -2.77
N LEU A 66 -1.48 4.24 -3.88
CA LEU A 66 -0.99 2.93 -4.32
C LEU A 66 0.09 2.38 -3.39
N ALA A 67 0.22 1.06 -3.42
CA ALA A 67 1.22 0.33 -2.68
C ALA A 67 2.66 0.78 -3.06
N PRO A 68 3.64 0.73 -2.15
CA PRO A 68 5.04 1.11 -2.43
C PRO A 68 5.65 0.38 -3.63
N GLU A 69 5.15 -0.79 -4.00
CA GLU A 69 5.54 -1.59 -5.16
C GLU A 69 5.28 -0.87 -6.49
N TRP A 70 4.34 0.08 -6.51
CA TRP A 70 4.03 0.94 -7.65
C TRP A 70 4.93 2.19 -7.74
N LEU A 71 5.82 2.42 -6.77
CA LEU A 71 6.60 3.66 -6.65
C LEU A 71 7.36 4.02 -7.93
N MET A 72 7.95 3.04 -8.63
CA MET A 72 8.69 3.30 -9.87
C MET A 72 7.77 3.81 -11.00
N HIS A 73 6.57 3.23 -11.13
CA HIS A 73 5.57 3.67 -12.10
C HIS A 73 5.03 5.04 -11.70
N ASN A 74 4.75 5.26 -10.41
CA ASN A 74 4.25 6.55 -9.89
C ASN A 74 5.22 7.71 -10.17
N ILE A 75 6.52 7.50 -9.97
CA ILE A 75 7.55 8.52 -10.25
C ILE A 75 7.62 8.81 -11.76
N LEU A 76 7.56 7.79 -12.62
CA LEU A 76 7.57 7.98 -14.07
C LEU A 76 6.36 8.82 -14.52
N TRP A 77 5.16 8.45 -14.07
CA TRP A 77 3.91 9.12 -14.46
C TRP A 77 3.81 10.56 -13.93
N ARG A 78 4.28 10.83 -12.70
CA ARG A 78 4.37 12.20 -12.17
C ARG A 78 5.25 13.12 -13.01
N ASN A 79 6.25 12.58 -13.71
CA ASN A 79 7.15 13.37 -14.56
C ASN A 79 6.62 13.58 -15.99
N MET A 80 5.60 12.83 -16.41
CA MET A 80 5.10 12.88 -17.79
C MET A 80 4.28 14.14 -18.08
N GLY A 81 3.76 14.79 -17.03
CA GLY A 81 3.09 16.10 -17.14
C GLY A 81 1.65 16.07 -17.62
N ASP A 82 1.16 14.93 -18.12
CA ASP A 82 -0.20 14.80 -18.68
C ASP A 82 -1.28 14.46 -17.63
N LEU A 83 -0.96 14.57 -16.33
CA LEU A 83 -1.87 14.17 -15.25
C LEU A 83 -3.09 15.08 -15.09
N ASP A 84 -3.04 16.31 -15.57
CA ASP A 84 -4.15 17.27 -15.58
C ASP A 84 -5.12 17.05 -16.75
N ILE A 85 -4.64 16.41 -17.82
CA ILE A 85 -5.42 16.14 -19.04
C ILE A 85 -6.09 14.76 -18.99
N MET A 86 -5.54 13.83 -18.21
CA MET A 86 -5.97 12.45 -18.16
C MET A 86 -7.13 12.24 -17.17
N SER A 87 -8.14 11.46 -17.57
CA SER A 87 -9.18 11.04 -16.63
C SER A 87 -8.65 9.98 -15.66
N LEU A 88 -9.33 9.82 -14.51
CA LEU A 88 -8.96 8.80 -13.53
C LEU A 88 -9.04 7.37 -14.13
N ASP A 89 -10.04 7.12 -14.99
CA ASP A 89 -10.20 5.85 -15.70
C ASP A 89 -9.06 5.61 -16.71
N ASP A 90 -8.65 6.62 -17.48
CA ASP A 90 -7.53 6.49 -18.42
C ASP A 90 -6.22 6.20 -17.69
N LEU A 91 -5.99 6.84 -16.54
CA LEU A 91 -4.84 6.59 -15.68
C LEU A 91 -4.85 5.16 -15.12
N TYR A 92 -6.01 4.69 -14.67
CA TYR A 92 -6.18 3.30 -14.24
C TYR A 92 -5.87 2.32 -15.36
N ASN A 93 -6.42 2.55 -16.56
CA ASN A 93 -6.20 1.68 -17.72
C ASN A 93 -4.71 1.58 -18.10
N HIS A 94 -3.97 2.69 -18.02
CA HIS A 94 -2.53 2.68 -18.24
C HIS A 94 -1.78 1.88 -17.18
N LEU A 95 -2.12 2.04 -15.90
CA LEU A 95 -1.47 1.31 -14.81
C LEU A 95 -1.81 -0.19 -14.83
N ASN A 96 -3.02 -0.55 -15.24
CA ASN A 96 -3.50 -1.93 -15.29
C ASN A 96 -2.62 -2.83 -16.17
N ILE A 97 -1.98 -2.28 -17.21
CA ILE A 97 -1.03 -3.01 -18.07
C ILE A 97 0.17 -3.52 -17.26
N TYR A 98 0.60 -2.77 -16.24
CA TYR A 98 1.76 -3.08 -15.41
C TYR A 98 1.44 -3.94 -14.20
N GLU A 99 0.17 -4.24 -13.93
CA GLU A 99 -0.25 -5.02 -12.74
C GLU A 99 0.47 -6.36 -12.68
N SER A 100 0.54 -7.06 -13.82
CA SER A 100 1.23 -8.35 -13.92
C SER A 100 2.76 -8.23 -13.71
N GLU A 101 3.37 -7.09 -14.04
CA GLU A 101 4.80 -6.85 -13.78
C GLU A 101 5.05 -6.60 -12.28
N VAL A 102 4.22 -5.76 -11.67
CA VAL A 102 4.30 -5.45 -10.24
C VAL A 102 4.07 -6.70 -9.40
N GLN A 103 3.08 -7.53 -9.76
CA GLN A 103 2.77 -8.76 -9.05
C GLN A 103 3.87 -9.83 -9.17
N LYS A 104 4.54 -9.94 -10.33
CA LYS A 104 5.69 -10.84 -10.50
C LYS A 104 6.92 -10.42 -9.70
N LYS A 105 7.08 -9.12 -9.41
CA LYS A 105 8.15 -8.62 -8.53
C LYS A 105 7.88 -8.89 -7.05
N LEU A 106 6.62 -9.08 -6.67
CA LEU A 106 6.20 -9.46 -5.32
C LEU A 106 6.45 -10.94 -5.00
N GLU A 107 6.48 -11.81 -6.02
CA GLU A 107 6.92 -13.20 -5.84
C GLU A 107 8.40 -13.19 -5.40
N PRO A 108 8.71 -13.52 -4.14
CA PRO A 108 10.09 -13.68 -3.75
C PRO A 108 10.61 -14.85 -4.59
N ASN A 109 11.67 -14.63 -5.37
CA ASN A 109 12.34 -15.73 -6.05
C ASN A 109 12.61 -16.83 -5.01
N SER A 110 11.84 -17.93 -5.07
CA SER A 110 11.80 -18.97 -4.03
C SER A 110 13.17 -19.63 -3.84
N GLN A 111 14.07 -19.42 -4.80
CA GLN A 111 15.46 -19.85 -4.80
C GLN A 111 16.31 -19.19 -3.70
N ASN A 112 15.82 -18.16 -3.00
CA ASN A 112 16.55 -17.47 -1.91
C ASN A 112 15.87 -17.56 -0.53
N MET A 113 14.96 -18.50 -0.29
CA MET A 113 14.29 -18.66 1.03
C MET A 113 14.74 -19.90 1.81
N ALA A 114 16.00 -20.30 1.68
CA ALA A 114 16.53 -21.50 2.34
C ALA A 114 17.75 -21.19 3.22
N PHE A 115 17.69 -20.28 4.21
CA PHE A 115 18.80 -20.22 5.18
C PHE A 115 18.57 -19.46 6.50
N ILE A 116 17.56 -19.76 7.32
CA ILE A 116 17.74 -19.67 8.80
C ILE A 116 16.92 -20.78 9.48
N SER A 117 17.44 -22.01 9.39
CA SER A 117 17.05 -23.11 10.29
C SER A 117 18.32 -23.82 10.77
N SER A 118 19.11 -23.14 11.59
CA SER A 118 20.10 -23.84 12.43
C SER A 118 20.19 -23.17 13.80
N ALA A 119 19.18 -23.44 14.65
CA ALA A 119 19.37 -23.36 16.08
C ALA A 119 20.44 -24.41 16.44
N LYS A 120 21.58 -23.90 16.91
CA LYS A 120 22.80 -24.63 17.23
C LYS A 120 22.52 -25.85 18.10
N HIS A 121 22.92 -27.02 17.62
CA HIS A 121 23.15 -28.16 18.51
C HIS A 121 24.54 -28.03 19.14
N SER A 122 24.60 -28.45 20.41
CA SER A 122 25.80 -28.85 21.15
C SER A 122 26.72 -27.75 21.68
N SER A 123 26.49 -27.35 22.94
CA SER A 123 27.57 -27.37 23.92
C SER A 123 27.04 -27.51 25.36
N GLY A 124 27.18 -28.71 25.91
CA GLY A 124 27.53 -28.95 27.32
C GLY A 124 26.45 -28.79 28.38
N ASN A 125 25.63 -29.82 28.57
CA ASN A 125 25.04 -30.13 29.88
C ASN A 125 25.59 -31.48 30.36
N GLU A 126 26.70 -31.46 31.09
CA GLU A 126 27.15 -32.61 31.88
C GLU A 126 27.00 -32.22 33.35
N ASP A 127 25.81 -32.47 33.89
CA ASP A 127 25.51 -32.45 35.32
C ASP A 127 24.89 -33.80 35.69
N GLY A 128 25.30 -34.33 36.84
CA GLY A 128 24.50 -35.28 37.62
C GLY A 128 24.56 -36.76 37.26
N ASN A 129 25.45 -37.49 37.98
CA ASN A 129 25.18 -38.76 38.67
C ASN A 129 24.12 -39.74 38.14
N THR A 130 24.53 -40.95 37.74
CA THR A 130 23.83 -42.20 38.11
C THR A 130 24.80 -43.39 38.00
N ALA A 131 25.14 -43.98 39.14
CA ALA A 131 25.73 -45.30 39.22
C ALA A 131 24.70 -46.35 38.76
N CYS A 132 25.08 -47.22 37.82
CA CYS A 132 24.32 -48.42 37.52
C CYS A 132 25.29 -49.58 37.26
N VAL A 133 25.45 -50.41 38.29
CA VAL A 133 25.98 -51.77 38.20
C VAL A 133 24.91 -52.65 37.54
N PRO A 134 25.28 -53.55 36.62
CA PRO A 134 24.96 -54.95 36.90
C PRO A 134 26.09 -55.94 36.56
N THR A 135 26.06 -57.02 37.33
CA THR A 135 26.91 -58.20 37.40
C THR A 135 26.63 -59.22 36.28
N ALA A 136 27.61 -60.13 36.07
CA ALA A 136 27.57 -61.45 35.43
C ALA A 136 27.64 -61.45 33.88
N SER A 137 28.31 -62.39 33.19
CA SER A 137 28.72 -63.76 33.54
C SER A 137 29.76 -64.28 32.54
N ALA A 138 30.76 -65.06 33.01
CA ALA A 138 31.27 -66.32 32.42
C ALA A 138 32.33 -66.91 33.37
#